data_AF-L9M2K5-F1
#
_entry.id   AF-L9M2K5-F1
#
_cell.length_a   1.000
_cell.length_b   1.000
_cell.length_c   1.000
_cell.angle_alpha   90.00
_cell.angle_beta   90.00
_cell.angle_gamma   90.00
#
_symmetry.space_group_name_H-M   'P 1'
#
loop_
_entity.id
_entity.type
_entity.pdbx_description
1 polymer ?
#
loop_
_entity_poly.entity_id
_entity_poly.type
_entity_poly.pdbx_seq_one_letter_code
_entity_poly.pdbx_strand_id
1 'polypeptide(L)'
;MNTIQCFLLSLALSSTAFAENQNIKINQTVFELKSASNQDDVDLIRNDIELYRHGKKLLTHTLYATSGDCSITQIEVGDYAVKDNQIIFYSYWAAADRQGIWSYPYGVRKQTYTVDAKGNVKLVSALLYIEDVMDDPLKINPDEGYLQFLHHPPKTKQQQRILNDYVQTMQTQYKGRFVHGQERALLIKEVKTRLAKQIARETQGWKEQFGNNARM
;
A
#
# COMPACT_ATOMS: atom_id res chain seq x y z
N MET A 1 -37.24 21.11 -51.55
CA MET A 1 -36.47 21.56 -50.38
C MET A 1 -36.36 20.37 -49.44
N ASN A 2 -35.22 19.68 -49.50
CA ASN A 2 -34.92 18.47 -48.74
C ASN A 2 -33.85 18.82 -47.71
N THR A 3 -34.10 18.53 -46.44
CA THR A 3 -33.02 18.29 -45.47
C THR A 3 -33.48 17.21 -44.50
N ILE A 4 -33.08 15.97 -44.81
CA ILE A 4 -33.18 14.81 -43.94
C ILE A 4 -32.05 14.90 -42.92
N GLN A 5 -32.42 14.77 -41.66
CA GLN A 5 -31.60 14.93 -40.47
C GLN A 5 -30.83 13.63 -40.22
N CYS A 6 -29.51 13.62 -40.42
CA CYS A 6 -28.65 12.50 -40.04
C CYS A 6 -28.25 12.62 -38.57
N PHE A 7 -28.87 11.81 -37.71
CA PHE A 7 -28.40 11.52 -36.35
C PHE A 7 -27.16 10.61 -36.45
N LEU A 8 -25.97 11.16 -36.22
CA LEU A 8 -24.76 10.38 -35.95
C LEU A 8 -24.76 10.02 -34.46
N LEU A 9 -25.20 8.80 -34.15
CA LEU A 9 -24.89 8.16 -32.87
C LEU A 9 -23.37 7.94 -32.79
N SER A 10 -22.67 8.79 -32.07
CA SER A 10 -21.32 8.52 -31.62
C SER A 10 -21.40 7.41 -30.56
N LEU A 11 -21.14 6.15 -30.97
CA LEU A 11 -20.78 5.10 -30.03
C LEU A 11 -19.47 5.53 -29.35
N ALA A 12 -19.58 6.10 -28.16
CA ALA A 12 -18.47 6.15 -27.23
C ALA A 12 -18.17 4.69 -26.85
N LEU A 13 -17.18 4.10 -27.51
CA LEU A 13 -16.50 2.89 -27.03
C LEU A 13 -15.95 3.24 -25.64
N SER A 14 -16.72 2.93 -24.61
CA SER A 14 -16.23 2.83 -23.24
C SER A 14 -15.18 1.72 -23.24
N SER A 15 -13.92 2.10 -23.39
CA SER A 15 -12.78 1.24 -23.13
C SER A 15 -12.81 0.86 -21.66
N THR A 16 -13.48 -0.23 -21.35
CA THR A 16 -13.22 -1.01 -20.14
C THR A 16 -11.74 -1.36 -20.18
N ALA A 17 -10.95 -0.70 -19.33
CA ALA A 17 -9.54 -1.02 -19.15
C ALA A 17 -9.44 -2.42 -18.55
N PHE A 18 -9.46 -3.43 -19.40
CA PHE A 18 -9.08 -4.79 -19.05
C PHE A 18 -7.61 -4.75 -18.68
N ALA A 19 -7.28 -5.30 -17.50
CA ALA A 19 -5.92 -5.50 -17.03
C ALA A 19 -5.04 -6.12 -18.12
N GLU A 20 -4.20 -5.28 -18.71
CA GLU A 20 -3.38 -5.67 -19.86
C GLU A 20 -2.09 -6.33 -19.34
N ASN A 21 -1.85 -7.57 -19.74
CA ASN A 21 -0.55 -8.18 -19.57
C ASN A 21 0.46 -7.31 -20.33
N GLN A 22 1.39 -6.69 -19.62
CA GLN A 22 2.34 -5.77 -20.21
C GLN A 22 3.76 -6.33 -20.10
N ASN A 23 4.55 -6.15 -21.16
CA ASN A 23 5.97 -6.46 -21.12
C ASN A 23 6.73 -5.21 -20.65
N ILE A 24 7.53 -5.35 -19.60
CA ILE A 24 8.44 -4.30 -19.14
C ILE A 24 9.89 -4.72 -19.31
N LYS A 25 10.77 -3.75 -19.50
CA LYS A 25 12.21 -3.98 -19.63
C LYS A 25 12.91 -3.45 -18.38
N ILE A 26 13.62 -4.33 -17.67
CA ILE A 26 14.47 -3.97 -16.52
C ILE A 26 15.86 -4.53 -16.77
N ASN A 27 16.89 -3.67 -16.73
CA ASN A 27 18.27 -4.06 -17.05
C ASN A 27 18.41 -4.89 -18.35
N GLN A 28 17.79 -4.40 -19.42
CA GLN A 28 17.73 -5.06 -20.73
C GLN A 28 16.99 -6.41 -20.81
N THR A 29 16.54 -6.96 -19.68
CA THR A 29 15.74 -8.17 -19.63
C THR A 29 14.26 -7.84 -19.71
N VAL A 30 13.49 -8.61 -20.49
CA VAL A 30 12.04 -8.48 -20.60
C VAL A 30 11.36 -9.32 -19.51
N PHE A 31 10.42 -8.71 -18.82
CA PHE A 31 9.54 -9.34 -17.84
C PHE A 31 8.08 -9.15 -18.22
N GLU A 32 7.25 -10.10 -17.84
CA GLU A 32 5.81 -10.00 -17.95
C GLU A 32 5.27 -9.41 -16.63
N LEU A 33 4.46 -8.36 -16.73
CA LEU A 33 3.68 -7.82 -15.62
C LEU A 33 2.21 -8.18 -15.84
N LYS A 34 1.61 -8.84 -14.86
CA LYS A 34 0.21 -9.30 -14.89
C LYS A 34 -0.53 -8.67 -13.73
N SER A 35 -1.75 -8.20 -13.97
CA SER A 35 -2.62 -7.82 -12.85
C SER A 35 -3.38 -9.06 -12.39
N ALA A 36 -3.50 -9.23 -11.08
CA ALA A 36 -4.27 -10.30 -10.47
C ALA A 36 -5.30 -9.68 -9.52
N SER A 37 -6.57 -9.98 -9.74
CA SER A 37 -7.65 -9.58 -8.83
C SER A 37 -8.09 -10.80 -8.06
N ASN A 38 -8.03 -10.71 -6.73
CA ASN A 38 -8.50 -11.74 -5.82
C ASN A 38 -9.65 -11.16 -5.00
N GLN A 39 -10.75 -11.90 -4.94
CA GLN A 39 -11.90 -11.63 -4.09
C GLN A 39 -12.15 -12.90 -3.29
N ASP A 40 -11.18 -13.23 -2.44
CA ASP A 40 -11.16 -14.49 -1.69
C ASP A 40 -12.13 -14.44 -0.49
N ASP A 41 -12.45 -13.24 0.00
CA ASP A 41 -13.40 -12.97 1.09
C ASP A 41 -14.47 -11.98 0.63
N VAL A 42 -15.69 -12.11 1.19
CA VAL A 42 -16.87 -11.30 0.85
C VAL A 42 -16.59 -9.80 1.00
N ASP A 43 -15.73 -9.43 1.95
CA ASP A 43 -15.44 -8.05 2.32
C ASP A 43 -14.03 -7.59 1.92
N LEU A 44 -13.25 -8.42 1.19
CA LEU A 44 -11.91 -8.07 0.74
C LEU A 44 -11.87 -7.93 -0.78
N ILE A 45 -11.60 -6.72 -1.25
CA ILE A 45 -11.24 -6.49 -2.66
C ILE A 45 -9.73 -6.30 -2.72
N ARG A 46 -9.03 -7.13 -3.51
CA ARG A 46 -7.58 -7.03 -3.68
C ARG A 46 -7.17 -7.10 -5.14
N ASN A 47 -6.37 -6.13 -5.55
CA ASN A 47 -5.73 -6.03 -6.85
C ASN A 47 -4.22 -5.97 -6.66
N ASP A 48 -3.54 -6.98 -7.19
CA ASP A 48 -2.09 -7.11 -7.17
C ASP A 48 -1.51 -6.93 -8.58
N ILE A 49 -0.23 -6.55 -8.62
CA ILE A 49 0.63 -6.67 -9.79
C ILE A 49 1.65 -7.78 -9.54
N GLU A 50 1.84 -8.65 -10.52
CA GLU A 50 2.73 -9.80 -10.46
C GLU A 50 3.79 -9.72 -11.55
N LEU A 51 5.06 -9.88 -11.17
CA LEU A 51 6.20 -9.90 -12.07
C LEU A 51 6.56 -11.35 -12.39
N TYR A 52 6.61 -11.66 -13.68
CA TYR A 52 6.90 -12.98 -14.22
C TYR A 52 8.11 -12.96 -15.14
N ARG A 53 8.81 -14.10 -15.20
CA ARG A 53 9.81 -14.39 -16.22
C ARG A 53 9.79 -15.87 -16.58
N HIS A 54 9.75 -16.15 -17.88
CA HIS A 54 9.68 -17.53 -18.41
C HIS A 54 8.56 -18.35 -17.73
N GLY A 55 7.38 -17.76 -17.57
CA GLY A 55 6.24 -18.38 -16.88
C GLY A 55 6.35 -18.52 -15.35
N LYS A 56 7.49 -18.18 -14.74
CA LYS A 56 7.68 -18.23 -13.28
C LYS A 56 7.36 -16.88 -12.64
N LYS A 57 6.49 -16.88 -11.62
CA LYS A 57 6.25 -15.70 -10.77
C LYS A 57 7.48 -15.40 -9.93
N LEU A 58 7.92 -14.15 -9.94
CA LEU A 58 9.10 -13.66 -9.23
C LEU A 58 8.72 -12.76 -8.06
N LEU A 59 7.79 -11.83 -8.28
CA LEU A 59 7.33 -10.88 -7.28
C LEU A 59 5.81 -10.68 -7.40
N THR A 60 5.19 -10.28 -6.29
CA THR A 60 3.80 -9.81 -6.22
C THR A 60 3.80 -8.55 -5.36
N HIS A 61 3.02 -7.55 -5.75
CA HIS A 61 2.84 -6.30 -5.01
C HIS A 61 1.38 -5.85 -5.07
N THR A 62 0.84 -5.34 -3.98
CA THR A 62 -0.54 -4.86 -3.93
C THR A 62 -0.65 -3.47 -4.52
N LEU A 63 -1.50 -3.31 -5.53
CA LEU A 63 -1.84 -2.00 -6.09
C LEU A 63 -3.02 -1.38 -5.34
N TYR A 64 -3.96 -2.21 -4.91
CA TYR A 64 -5.09 -1.78 -4.12
C TYR A 64 -5.61 -2.96 -3.29
N ALA A 65 -5.83 -2.76 -2.01
CA ALA A 65 -6.68 -3.62 -1.21
C ALA A 65 -7.62 -2.74 -0.40
N THR A 66 -8.86 -3.18 -0.22
CA THR A 66 -9.79 -2.59 0.74
C THR A 66 -10.52 -3.68 1.50
N SER A 67 -10.73 -3.44 2.78
CA SER A 67 -11.54 -4.26 3.66
C SER A 67 -12.34 -3.39 4.63
N GLY A 68 -13.24 -4.02 5.37
CA GLY A 68 -14.07 -3.39 6.39
C GLY A 68 -15.56 -3.53 6.08
N ASP A 69 -16.36 -2.77 6.82
CA ASP A 69 -17.82 -2.82 6.75
C ASP A 69 -18.42 -1.40 6.68
N CYS A 70 -19.71 -1.26 6.98
CA CYS A 70 -20.39 0.05 6.95
C CYS A 70 -19.83 1.08 7.96
N SER A 71 -18.99 0.65 8.90
CA SER A 71 -18.44 1.45 10.00
C SER A 71 -16.91 1.51 10.02
N ILE A 72 -16.23 0.56 9.39
CA ILE A 72 -14.77 0.44 9.32
C ILE A 72 -14.34 0.39 7.85
N THR A 73 -13.28 1.11 7.51
CA THR A 73 -12.62 0.97 6.21
C THR A 73 -11.12 0.92 6.40
N GLN A 74 -10.47 -0.01 5.73
CA GLN A 74 -9.02 -0.16 5.70
C GLN A 74 -8.59 -0.29 4.26
N ILE A 75 -7.56 0.44 3.87
CA ILE A 75 -7.00 0.39 2.51
C ILE A 75 -5.50 0.14 2.55
N GLU A 76 -5.03 -0.65 1.58
CA GLU A 76 -3.65 -0.59 1.08
C GLU A 76 -3.68 -0.02 -0.32
N VAL A 77 -2.91 1.04 -0.55
CA VAL A 77 -2.73 1.64 -1.86
C VAL A 77 -1.28 1.46 -2.26
N GLY A 78 -1.05 0.99 -3.47
CA GLY A 78 0.31 0.79 -3.97
C GLY A 78 0.53 1.20 -5.40
N ASP A 79 1.80 1.28 -5.74
CA ASP A 79 2.29 1.57 -7.08
C ASP A 79 3.71 1.04 -7.22
N TYR A 80 4.21 1.00 -8.45
CA TYR A 80 5.57 0.60 -8.75
C TYR A 80 6.27 1.58 -9.71
N ALA A 81 7.58 1.63 -9.64
CA ALA A 81 8.41 2.35 -10.61
C ALA A 81 9.55 1.45 -11.09
N VAL A 82 9.84 1.51 -12.39
CA VAL A 82 11.04 0.91 -12.97
C VAL A 82 12.05 2.04 -13.21
N LYS A 83 13.28 1.88 -12.71
CA LYS A 83 14.38 2.82 -12.89
C LYS A 83 15.66 2.04 -13.16
N ASP A 84 16.23 2.18 -14.35
CA ASP A 84 17.45 1.48 -14.75
C ASP A 84 17.34 -0.05 -14.58
N ASN A 85 18.08 -0.59 -13.61
CA ASN A 85 18.07 -2.00 -13.24
C ASN A 85 17.20 -2.30 -12.01
N GLN A 86 16.33 -1.37 -11.61
CA GLN A 86 15.51 -1.49 -10.41
C GLN A 86 14.03 -1.53 -10.70
N ILE A 87 13.31 -2.30 -9.88
CA ILE A 87 11.87 -2.16 -9.67
C ILE A 87 11.64 -1.78 -8.20
N ILE A 88 10.87 -0.71 -8.00
CA ILE A 88 10.59 -0.12 -6.70
C ILE A 88 9.09 -0.23 -6.46
N PHE A 89 8.71 -0.85 -5.35
CA PHE A 89 7.33 -0.93 -4.89
C PHE A 89 7.08 0.05 -3.75
N TYR A 90 5.94 0.71 -3.82
CA TYR A 90 5.44 1.66 -2.83
C TYR A 90 4.11 1.14 -2.30
N SER A 91 3.97 1.05 -0.98
CA SER A 91 2.69 0.77 -0.29
C SER A 91 2.39 1.90 0.68
N TYR A 92 1.12 2.25 0.81
CA TYR A 92 0.57 3.13 1.81
C TYR A 92 -0.66 2.49 2.42
N TRP A 93 -0.77 2.52 3.75
CA TRP A 93 -1.92 2.02 4.49
C TRP A 93 -2.64 3.17 5.17
N ALA A 94 -3.96 3.12 5.16
CA ALA A 94 -4.83 4.01 5.91
C ALA A 94 -6.05 3.24 6.39
N ALA A 95 -6.61 3.70 7.50
CA ALA A 95 -7.79 3.10 8.10
C ALA A 95 -8.66 4.16 8.75
N ALA A 96 -9.95 3.91 8.77
CA ALA A 96 -10.92 4.75 9.46
C ALA A 96 -12.02 3.90 10.09
N ASP A 97 -12.41 4.24 11.30
CA ASP A 97 -13.46 3.57 12.04
C ASP A 97 -14.37 4.60 12.72
N ARG A 98 -15.69 4.48 12.61
CA ARG A 98 -16.62 5.37 13.33
C ARG A 98 -16.39 5.39 14.84
N GLN A 99 -15.96 4.28 15.43
CA GLN A 99 -15.71 4.17 16.87
C GLN A 99 -14.27 4.47 17.27
N GLY A 100 -13.34 4.51 16.31
CA GLY A 100 -11.93 4.76 16.56
C GLY A 100 -11.12 3.53 17.01
N ILE A 101 -11.77 2.38 17.23
CA ILE A 101 -11.17 1.14 17.75
C ILE A 101 -10.28 0.49 16.68
N TRP A 102 -10.71 0.52 15.43
CA TRP A 102 -10.06 -0.16 14.29
C TRP A 102 -9.43 0.83 13.29
N SER A 103 -8.88 1.94 13.79
CA SER A 103 -8.28 3.00 12.97
C SER A 103 -6.86 2.70 12.46
N TYR A 104 -6.52 1.41 12.32
CA TYR A 104 -5.23 0.88 11.89
C TYR A 104 -5.44 -0.19 10.80
N PRO A 105 -4.46 -0.47 9.93
CA PRO A 105 -3.10 0.09 9.89
C PRO A 105 -3.02 1.51 9.30
N TYR A 106 -2.00 2.26 9.70
CA TYR A 106 -1.57 3.50 9.04
C TYR A 106 -0.06 3.49 8.83
N GLY A 107 0.40 3.70 7.60
CA GLY A 107 1.82 3.65 7.35
C GLY A 107 2.23 3.67 5.89
N VAL A 108 3.52 3.44 5.67
CA VAL A 108 4.15 3.42 4.34
C VAL A 108 5.24 2.36 4.29
N ARG A 109 5.44 1.78 3.11
CA ARG A 109 6.57 0.89 2.82
C ARG A 109 7.12 1.18 1.44
N LYS A 110 8.44 1.07 1.32
CA LYS A 110 9.17 1.09 0.05
C LYS A 110 10.08 -0.11 -0.03
N GLN A 111 9.91 -0.93 -1.07
CA GLN A 111 10.78 -2.06 -1.37
C GLN A 111 11.49 -1.81 -2.70
N THR A 112 12.81 -1.99 -2.73
CA THR A 112 13.64 -1.78 -3.91
C THR A 112 14.33 -3.09 -4.26
N TYR A 113 14.09 -3.57 -5.48
CA TYR A 113 14.72 -4.75 -6.03
C TYR A 113 15.63 -4.35 -7.18
N THR A 114 16.77 -5.01 -7.31
CA THR A 114 17.64 -4.92 -8.47
C THR A 114 17.52 -6.16 -9.34
N VAL A 115 17.69 -5.96 -10.64
CA VAL A 115 17.75 -7.00 -11.66
C VAL A 115 19.17 -7.06 -12.21
N ASP A 116 19.83 -8.21 -12.09
CA ASP A 116 21.17 -8.41 -12.65
C ASP A 116 21.12 -8.66 -14.18
N ALA A 117 22.29 -8.77 -14.82
CA ALA A 117 22.38 -8.99 -16.28
C ALA A 117 21.82 -10.36 -16.73
N LYS A 118 21.65 -11.30 -15.79
CA LYS A 118 21.03 -12.61 -16.04
C LYS A 118 19.53 -12.56 -15.82
N GLY A 119 18.97 -11.41 -15.42
CA GLY A 119 17.55 -11.22 -15.11
C GLY A 119 17.13 -11.78 -13.75
N ASN A 120 18.05 -11.97 -12.82
CA ASN A 120 17.74 -12.37 -11.45
C ASN A 120 17.32 -11.15 -10.63
N VAL A 121 16.22 -11.30 -9.90
CA VAL A 121 15.65 -10.26 -9.04
C VAL A 121 16.16 -10.46 -7.62
N LYS A 122 16.70 -9.40 -7.01
CA LYS A 122 17.20 -9.41 -5.62
C LYS A 122 16.66 -8.21 -4.85
N LEU A 123 16.13 -8.43 -3.65
CA LEU A 123 15.77 -7.36 -2.72
C LEU A 123 17.05 -6.66 -2.23
N VAL A 124 17.12 -5.34 -2.40
CA VAL A 124 18.25 -4.51 -1.95
C VAL A 124 17.90 -3.71 -0.71
N SER A 125 16.68 -3.19 -0.64
CA SER A 125 16.21 -2.42 0.51
C SER A 125 14.71 -2.60 0.68
N ALA A 126 14.27 -2.69 1.93
CA ALA A 126 12.87 -2.64 2.31
C ALA A 126 12.77 -1.75 3.55
N LEU A 127 12.19 -0.56 3.39
CA LEU A 127 12.00 0.41 4.47
C LEU A 127 10.51 0.53 4.78
N LEU A 128 10.15 0.59 6.05
CA LEU A 128 8.76 0.73 6.47
C LEU A 128 8.62 1.64 7.69
N TYR A 129 7.51 2.37 7.74
CA TYR A 129 6.97 2.94 8.96
C TYR A 129 5.50 2.56 9.01
N ILE A 130 5.05 1.97 10.11
CA ILE A 130 3.64 1.60 10.25
C ILE A 130 3.22 1.68 11.70
N GLU A 131 1.97 2.09 11.89
CA GLU A 131 1.17 2.04 13.10
C GLU A 131 0.12 0.94 12.86
N ASP A 132 0.22 -0.18 13.55
CA ASP A 132 -0.70 -1.31 13.43
C ASP A 132 -0.96 -1.95 14.79
N VAL A 133 -1.98 -2.80 14.88
CA VAL A 133 -2.36 -3.46 16.13
C VAL A 133 -1.57 -4.75 16.35
N MET A 134 -0.96 -4.89 17.54
CA MET A 134 -0.32 -6.14 17.98
C MET A 134 -1.27 -7.06 18.77
N ASP A 135 -2.34 -6.49 19.31
CA ASP A 135 -3.28 -7.11 20.24
C ASP A 135 -4.71 -6.67 19.93
N ASP A 136 -5.68 -7.31 20.58
CA ASP A 136 -7.10 -6.97 20.51
C ASP A 136 -7.36 -5.53 21.00
N PRO A 137 -7.73 -4.59 20.10
CA PRO A 137 -7.95 -3.19 20.46
C PRO A 137 -9.19 -2.98 21.34
N LEU A 138 -10.04 -4.00 21.52
CA LEU A 138 -11.14 -3.95 22.51
C LEU A 138 -10.63 -4.12 23.95
N LYS A 139 -9.39 -4.58 24.13
CA LYS A 139 -8.79 -4.84 25.46
C LYS A 139 -7.67 -3.86 25.81
N ILE A 140 -6.98 -3.34 24.80
CA ILE A 140 -5.81 -2.48 24.97
C ILE A 140 -5.99 -1.28 24.04
N ASN A 141 -5.85 -0.07 24.56
CA ASN A 141 -5.72 1.12 23.73
C ASN A 141 -4.29 1.15 23.13
N PRO A 142 -4.11 0.95 21.80
CA PRO A 142 -2.78 0.92 21.18
C PRO A 142 -2.01 2.22 21.38
N ASP A 143 -2.72 3.36 21.37
CA ASP A 143 -2.17 4.71 21.54
C ASP A 143 -1.66 4.99 22.95
N GLU A 144 -2.18 4.29 23.96
CA GLU A 144 -1.70 4.34 25.35
C GLU A 144 -0.79 3.16 25.70
N GLY A 145 -0.67 2.19 24.78
CA GLY A 145 0.13 0.98 24.93
C GLY A 145 1.49 1.11 24.25
N TYR A 146 1.67 0.42 23.13
CA TYR A 146 2.94 0.36 22.41
C TYR A 146 3.15 1.52 21.43
N LEU A 147 2.10 2.06 20.81
CA LEU A 147 2.24 3.09 19.78
C LEU A 147 2.69 4.44 20.35
N GLN A 148 2.38 4.74 21.62
CA GLN A 148 2.86 5.96 22.27
C GLN A 148 4.38 6.12 22.14
N PHE A 149 5.13 5.00 22.17
CA PHE A 149 6.58 5.02 22.15
C PHE A 149 7.17 5.30 20.76
N LEU A 150 6.34 5.33 19.71
CA LEU A 150 6.72 5.81 18.38
C LEU A 150 6.82 7.35 18.32
N HIS A 151 6.12 8.04 19.23
CA HIS A 151 6.03 9.50 19.26
C HIS A 151 6.69 10.10 20.50
N HIS A 152 6.77 9.32 21.58
CA HIS A 152 7.37 9.71 22.84
C HIS A 152 8.55 8.80 23.19
N PRO A 153 9.77 9.33 23.40
CA PRO A 153 10.91 8.51 23.75
C PRO A 153 10.65 7.67 25.01
N PRO A 154 10.95 6.36 24.99
CA PRO A 154 10.82 5.53 26.18
C PRO A 154 11.77 6.02 27.28
N LYS A 155 11.28 6.11 28.51
CA LYS A 155 12.03 6.59 29.69
C LYS A 155 12.56 5.45 30.56
N THR A 156 12.03 4.25 30.40
CA THR A 156 12.41 3.07 31.20
C THR A 156 12.82 1.90 30.31
N LYS A 157 13.56 0.94 30.88
CA LYS A 157 13.92 -0.31 30.19
C LYS A 157 12.69 -1.10 29.75
N GLN A 158 11.60 -1.05 30.52
CA GLN A 158 10.36 -1.75 30.16
C GLN A 158 9.70 -1.11 28.94
N GLN A 159 9.63 0.23 28.89
CA GLN A 159 9.09 0.95 27.74
C GLN A 159 9.94 0.72 26.48
N GLN A 160 11.27 0.66 26.63
CA GLN A 160 12.17 0.33 25.52
C GLN A 160 11.91 -1.08 24.97
N ARG A 161 11.63 -2.06 25.84
CA ARG A 161 11.27 -3.43 25.42
C ARG A 161 9.97 -3.43 24.61
N ILE A 162 8.93 -2.75 25.11
CA ILE A 162 7.64 -2.64 24.40
C ILE A 162 7.83 -2.05 22.99
N LEU A 163 8.61 -0.97 22.88
CA LEU A 163 8.94 -0.38 21.57
C LEU A 163 9.68 -1.37 20.66
N ASN A 164 10.67 -2.09 21.19
CA ASN A 164 11.45 -3.05 20.42
C ASN A 164 10.58 -4.23 19.93
N ASP A 165 9.69 -4.74 20.78
CA ASP A 165 8.77 -5.82 20.46
C ASP A 165 7.79 -5.39 19.36
N TYR A 166 7.28 -4.16 19.45
CA TYR A 166 6.47 -3.55 18.40
C TYR A 166 7.22 -3.47 17.07
N VAL A 167 8.41 -2.86 17.09
CA VAL A 167 9.24 -2.73 15.89
C VAL A 167 9.52 -4.09 15.28
N GLN A 168 9.90 -5.09 16.08
CA GLN A 168 10.22 -6.42 15.58
C GLN A 168 9.01 -7.12 14.95
N THR A 169 7.83 -6.96 15.55
CA THR A 169 6.56 -7.49 15.01
C THR A 169 6.26 -6.87 13.65
N MET A 170 6.30 -5.54 13.54
CA MET A 170 6.05 -4.83 12.29
C MET A 170 7.06 -5.18 11.19
N GLN A 171 8.35 -5.29 11.53
CA GLN A 171 9.39 -5.71 10.58
C GLN A 171 9.13 -7.11 10.03
N THR A 172 8.68 -8.03 10.87
CA THR A 172 8.39 -9.42 10.50
C THR A 172 7.15 -9.50 9.61
N GLN A 173 6.06 -8.85 10.02
CA GLN A 173 4.78 -8.85 9.30
C GLN A 173 4.90 -8.18 7.93
N TYR A 174 5.49 -7.00 7.87
CA TYR A 174 5.56 -6.19 6.64
C TYR A 174 6.84 -6.41 5.83
N LYS A 175 7.75 -7.28 6.29
CA LYS A 175 8.99 -7.71 5.62
C LYS A 175 9.88 -6.54 5.20
N GLY A 176 10.20 -5.67 6.15
CA GLY A 176 11.11 -4.54 5.94
C GLY A 176 11.76 -4.08 7.24
N ARG A 177 12.70 -3.14 7.15
CA ARG A 177 13.32 -2.47 8.29
C ARG A 177 12.46 -1.29 8.72
N PHE A 178 12.14 -1.22 10.00
CA PHE A 178 11.40 -0.10 10.56
C PHE A 178 12.29 1.14 10.59
N VAL A 179 11.76 2.27 10.16
CA VAL A 179 12.48 3.54 10.12
C VAL A 179 11.88 4.54 11.12
N HIS A 180 12.75 5.37 11.68
CA HIS A 180 12.40 6.36 12.71
C HIS A 180 13.09 7.71 12.43
N GLY A 181 12.64 8.77 13.11
CA GLY A 181 13.22 10.10 12.99
C GLY A 181 13.18 10.66 11.56
N GLN A 182 14.31 11.19 11.09
CA GLN A 182 14.41 11.81 9.76
C GLN A 182 14.17 10.81 8.63
N GLU A 183 14.61 9.56 8.78
CA GLU A 183 14.42 8.53 7.74
C GLU A 183 12.93 8.21 7.55
N ARG A 184 12.16 8.12 8.65
CA ARG A 184 10.70 8.02 8.62
C ARG A 184 10.07 9.18 7.84
N ALA A 185 10.45 10.41 8.17
CA ALA A 185 9.88 11.60 7.52
C ALA A 185 10.13 11.61 6.00
N LEU A 186 11.35 11.22 5.58
CA LEU A 186 11.70 11.11 4.17
C LEU A 186 10.93 9.99 3.47
N LEU A 187 10.80 8.82 4.10
CA LEU A 187 10.04 7.69 3.55
C LEU A 187 8.57 8.05 3.35
N ILE A 188 7.92 8.61 4.37
CA ILE A 188 6.51 9.04 4.31
C ILE A 188 6.32 10.07 3.19
N LYS A 189 7.20 11.07 3.11
CA LYS A 189 7.12 12.09 2.06
C LYS A 189 7.24 11.47 0.67
N GLU A 190 8.23 10.61 0.45
CA GLU A 190 8.44 9.98 -0.86
C GLU A 190 7.23 9.15 -1.28
N VAL A 191 6.75 8.27 -0.39
CA VAL A 191 5.64 7.35 -0.68
C VAL A 191 4.34 8.11 -0.89
N LYS A 192 3.99 9.05 -0.01
CA LYS A 192 2.76 9.87 -0.15
C LYS A 192 2.81 10.74 -1.41
N THR A 193 3.99 11.23 -1.80
CA THR A 193 4.13 11.97 -3.06
C THR A 193 3.90 11.06 -4.27
N ARG A 194 4.47 9.85 -4.26
CA ARG A 194 4.29 8.88 -5.35
C ARG A 194 2.83 8.46 -5.51
N LEU A 195 2.13 8.28 -4.40
CA LEU A 195 0.76 7.76 -4.34
C LEU A 195 -0.30 8.85 -4.19
N ALA A 196 0.04 10.12 -4.34
CA ALA A 196 -0.83 11.25 -3.96
C ALA A 196 -2.22 11.19 -4.62
N LYS A 197 -2.29 10.81 -5.90
CA LYS A 197 -3.55 10.73 -6.64
C LYS A 197 -4.43 9.59 -6.15
N GLN A 198 -3.83 8.42 -5.92
CA GLN A 198 -4.53 7.24 -5.44
C GLN A 198 -5.02 7.48 -4.01
N ILE A 199 -4.16 7.98 -3.11
CA ILE A 199 -4.55 8.34 -1.74
C ILE A 199 -5.73 9.31 -1.76
N ALA A 200 -5.64 10.41 -2.50
CA ALA A 200 -6.71 11.41 -2.55
C ALA A 200 -8.04 10.86 -3.08
N ARG A 201 -7.99 9.89 -4.01
CA ARG A 201 -9.18 9.22 -4.54
C ARG A 201 -9.79 8.28 -3.52
N GLU A 202 -8.98 7.40 -2.91
CA GLU A 202 -9.49 6.35 -2.02
C GLU A 202 -9.91 6.89 -0.65
N THR A 203 -9.33 8.00 -0.18
CA THR A 203 -9.68 8.62 1.11
C THR A 203 -10.63 9.81 1.00
N GLN A 204 -11.23 10.03 -0.18
CA GLN A 204 -12.17 11.11 -0.39
C GLN A 204 -13.38 10.97 0.56
N GLY A 205 -13.71 12.02 1.31
CA GLY A 205 -14.85 12.02 2.23
C GLY A 205 -14.58 11.40 3.61
N TRP A 206 -13.40 10.80 3.83
CA TRP A 206 -13.12 10.10 5.09
C TRP A 206 -13.12 11.05 6.29
N LYS A 207 -12.60 12.26 6.13
CA LYS A 207 -12.56 13.24 7.22
C LYS A 207 -13.98 13.66 7.64
N GLU A 208 -14.88 13.82 6.68
CA GLU A 208 -16.27 14.16 6.89
C GLU A 208 -17.04 13.00 7.55
N GLN A 209 -16.74 11.76 7.15
CA GLN A 209 -17.43 10.57 7.63
C GLN A 209 -16.95 10.07 8.99
N PHE A 210 -15.64 10.09 9.24
CA PHE A 210 -15.00 9.45 10.40
C PHE A 210 -14.34 10.46 11.35
N GLY A 211 -14.21 11.73 10.96
CA GLY A 211 -13.61 12.76 11.80
C GLY A 211 -12.16 12.44 12.17
N ASN A 212 -11.86 12.48 13.46
CA ASN A 212 -10.52 12.21 14.00
C ASN A 212 -10.16 10.71 14.00
N ASN A 213 -11.11 9.84 13.68
CA ASN A 213 -10.88 8.40 13.65
C ASN A 213 -10.42 7.90 12.28
N ALA A 214 -10.18 8.80 11.31
CA ALA A 214 -9.49 8.49 10.07
C ALA A 214 -7.98 8.72 10.22
N ARG A 215 -7.17 7.67 10.06
CA ARG A 215 -5.70 7.77 9.99
C ARG A 215 -5.22 7.70 8.55
N MET A 216 -4.69 8.82 8.06
CA MET A 216 -4.21 9.02 6.69
C MET A 216 -3.05 10.01 6.58
#